data_AF-A0A6L9MK43-F1
#
_entry.id   AF-A0A6L9MK43-F1
#
_cell.length_a   1.000
_cell.length_b   1.000
_cell.length_c   1.000
_cell.angle_alpha   90.00
_cell.angle_beta   90.00
_cell.angle_gamma   90.00
#
_symmetry.space_group_name_H-M   'P 1'
#
loop_
_entity.id
_entity.type
_entity.pdbx_description
1 polymer ?
#
loop_
_entity_poly.entity_id
_entity_poly.type
_entity_poly.pdbx_seq_one_letter_code
_entity_poly.pdbx_strand_id
1 'polypeptide(L)'
;MQHLDEILELSRQTSRGPLSRWFDARLREQVESGQFLPPADLRAVGERLIKQLVGYREQAGVSTAVLGMSGGVDSAVTAALLKEAGWRVVGYNLPIEQDPTETDRGAEACRALGLENLHLDLSQQYRDVVAGLGSLDKELPATDTEPLRTRRGNIRARLRMVTLYDQAHRWGGLVASTDNFSELGAGFWTLHGDVGDLAPVQSLLKSWEIPWMAREYGVPERTWRANPTDGLGIGEGDEAQIGATYLEWDIAVFAVVDALRQNPSLSAEELPQVLGADDDQVAVRTIGAVLRRLRMTWFKRMNPVVLEHPRADRLGMLNLIDDRLFRPAVLRDDHALTSFSGEIAALGQRLAHALAEKDMRVVTAESCTAGLLGACVAAAPGSSSVLEGSFVTYRPSMKIDALGVSSALIRNRTVYDPDVARAMAEGALQRAKAAELAIAITGVAGPEPDQGKPVGLVYIATLLAGGTAEVTECHFGGQPKEIVAATIRKALHLSLAALA
;
A
#
# COMPACT_ATOMS: atom_id res chain seq x y z
N MET A 1 1.53 20.45 -18.12
CA MET A 1 2.76 19.86 -18.73
C MET A 1 4.07 20.44 -18.18
N GLN A 2 4.15 20.96 -16.95
CA GLN A 2 5.35 21.71 -16.49
C GLN A 2 6.58 20.85 -16.13
N HIS A 3 6.44 19.53 -15.96
CA HIS A 3 7.55 18.64 -15.55
C HIS A 3 7.81 17.46 -16.49
N LEU A 4 7.17 17.42 -17.67
CA LEU A 4 7.37 16.35 -18.65
C LEU A 4 8.83 16.27 -19.13
N ASP A 5 9.43 17.42 -19.45
CA ASP A 5 10.83 17.47 -19.91
C ASP A 5 11.80 16.97 -18.83
N GLU A 6 11.48 17.22 -17.57
CA GLU A 6 12.27 16.77 -16.43
C GLU A 6 12.16 15.24 -16.24
N ILE A 7 10.97 14.67 -16.44
CA ILE A 7 10.78 13.20 -16.47
C ILE A 7 11.64 12.58 -17.57
N LEU A 8 11.61 13.15 -18.77
CA LEU A 8 12.39 12.64 -19.91
C LEU A 8 13.90 12.78 -19.67
N GLU A 9 14.35 13.84 -18.99
CA GLU A 9 15.74 14.01 -18.62
C GLU A 9 16.19 13.00 -17.56
N LEU A 10 15.48 12.91 -16.43
CA LEU A 10 15.88 12.08 -15.28
C LEU A 10 15.73 10.57 -15.56
N SER A 11 14.79 10.19 -16.41
CA SER A 11 14.68 8.82 -16.93
C SER A 11 15.76 8.48 -17.98
N ARG A 12 16.55 9.48 -18.42
CA ARG A 12 17.52 9.44 -19.53
C ARG A 12 16.91 9.24 -20.92
N GLN A 13 15.59 9.33 -21.05
CA GLN A 13 14.90 9.20 -22.32
C GLN A 13 15.40 10.21 -23.36
N THR A 14 15.72 11.45 -22.95
CA THR A 14 16.27 12.49 -23.85
C THR A 14 17.51 12.03 -24.62
N SER A 15 18.35 11.20 -24.01
CA SER A 15 19.58 10.67 -24.64
C SER A 15 19.33 9.49 -25.59
N ARG A 16 18.18 8.82 -25.45
CA ARG A 16 17.80 7.60 -26.20
C ARG A 16 16.96 7.89 -27.43
N GLY A 17 16.38 9.09 -27.51
CA GLY A 17 15.49 9.51 -28.58
C GLY A 17 14.02 9.56 -28.14
N PRO A 18 13.09 9.86 -29.07
CA PRO A 18 11.69 10.00 -28.73
C PRO A 18 11.06 8.66 -28.32
N LEU A 19 10.08 8.72 -27.42
CA LEU A 19 9.20 7.60 -27.14
C LEU A 19 8.36 7.25 -28.39
N SER A 20 7.90 6.01 -28.47
CA SER A 20 6.92 5.62 -29.49
C SER A 20 5.62 6.41 -29.31
N ARG A 21 4.79 6.47 -30.36
CA ARG A 21 3.57 7.30 -30.38
C ARG A 21 2.64 6.96 -29.21
N TRP A 22 2.47 5.67 -28.92
CA TRP A 22 1.62 5.22 -27.82
C TRP A 22 2.20 5.61 -26.45
N PHE A 23 3.51 5.40 -26.24
CA PHE A 23 4.17 5.74 -24.98
C PHE A 23 4.19 7.26 -24.72
N ASP A 24 4.44 8.09 -25.74
CA ASP A 24 4.39 9.55 -25.59
C ASP A 24 2.97 10.02 -25.23
N ALA A 25 1.94 9.51 -25.92
CA ALA A 25 0.56 9.85 -25.61
C ALA A 25 0.16 9.44 -24.19
N ARG A 26 0.47 8.20 -23.79
CA ARG A 26 0.17 7.70 -22.44
C ARG A 26 0.93 8.44 -21.36
N LEU A 27 2.20 8.75 -21.55
CA LEU A 27 2.96 9.53 -20.57
C LEU A 27 2.31 10.90 -20.33
N ARG A 28 1.85 11.58 -21.38
CA ARG A 28 1.15 12.88 -21.24
C ARG A 28 -0.13 12.74 -20.42
N GLU A 29 -0.97 11.75 -20.74
CA GLU A 29 -2.20 11.46 -19.98
C GLU A 29 -1.89 11.15 -18.51
N GLN A 30 -0.85 10.36 -18.24
CA GLN A 30 -0.46 9.94 -16.89
C GLN A 30 0.19 11.07 -16.07
N VAL A 31 0.86 12.02 -16.75
CA VAL A 31 1.32 13.26 -16.13
C VAL A 31 0.13 14.16 -15.78
N GLU A 32 -0.88 14.24 -16.64
CA GLU A 32 -2.10 15.03 -16.41
C GLU A 32 -3.00 14.42 -15.32
N SER A 33 -3.06 13.10 -15.23
CA SER A 33 -3.83 12.37 -14.21
C SER A 33 -3.17 12.36 -12.82
N GLY A 34 -1.90 12.78 -12.73
CA GLY A 34 -1.13 12.78 -11.49
C GLY A 34 -0.50 11.43 -11.13
N GLN A 35 -0.38 10.49 -12.07
CA GLN A 35 0.36 9.24 -11.85
C GLN A 35 1.87 9.46 -11.86
N PHE A 36 2.36 10.41 -12.66
CA PHE A 36 3.72 10.96 -12.56
C PHE A 36 3.67 12.28 -11.80
N LEU A 37 3.92 12.22 -10.50
CA LEU A 37 3.74 13.34 -9.57
C LEU A 37 4.58 14.57 -9.97
N PRO A 38 4.02 15.79 -9.85
CA PRO A 38 4.80 17.01 -10.02
C PRO A 38 5.81 17.17 -8.86
N PRO A 39 6.90 17.94 -9.07
CA PRO A 39 7.95 18.14 -8.05
C PRO A 39 7.46 18.59 -6.67
N ALA A 40 6.40 19.41 -6.59
CA ALA A 40 5.83 19.84 -5.32
C ALA A 40 5.24 18.65 -4.52
N ASP A 41 4.56 17.74 -5.21
CA ASP A 41 3.97 16.55 -4.59
C ASP A 41 5.05 15.52 -4.25
N LEU A 42 6.11 15.40 -5.06
CA LEU A 42 7.27 14.58 -4.72
C LEU A 42 7.97 15.04 -3.45
N ARG A 43 8.11 16.36 -3.23
CA ARG A 43 8.63 16.88 -1.97
C ARG A 43 7.75 16.45 -0.79
N ALA A 44 6.43 16.55 -0.93
CA ALA A 44 5.49 16.10 0.10
C ALA A 44 5.57 14.59 0.35
N VAL A 45 5.84 13.78 -0.69
CA VAL A 45 6.13 12.34 -0.55
C VAL A 45 7.39 12.12 0.26
N GLY A 46 8.49 12.81 -0.06
CA GLY A 46 9.76 12.69 0.66
C GLY A 46 9.63 13.07 2.14
N GLU A 47 8.99 14.20 2.44
CA GLU A 47 8.67 14.62 3.81
C GLU A 47 7.82 13.59 4.56
N ARG A 48 6.84 12.98 3.89
CA ARG A 48 6.00 11.93 4.47
C ARG A 48 6.81 10.67 4.78
N LEU A 49 7.66 10.22 3.85
CA LEU A 49 8.53 9.06 4.06
C LEU A 49 9.48 9.29 5.24
N ILE A 50 10.11 10.47 5.31
CA ILE A 50 10.98 10.84 6.44
C ILE A 50 10.20 10.81 7.76
N LYS A 51 8.99 11.39 7.81
CA LYS A 51 8.14 11.34 8.99
C LYS A 51 7.78 9.91 9.40
N GLN A 52 7.50 9.03 8.43
CA GLN A 52 7.23 7.63 8.70
C GLN A 52 8.46 6.89 9.25
N LEU A 53 9.64 7.16 8.69
CA LEU A 53 10.92 6.61 9.18
C LEU A 53 11.24 7.07 10.60
N VAL A 54 10.99 8.34 10.94
CA VAL A 54 11.10 8.86 12.32
C VAL A 54 10.16 8.12 13.25
N GLY A 55 8.89 7.98 12.85
CA GLY A 55 7.88 7.26 13.64
C GLY A 55 8.25 5.80 13.86
N TYR A 56 8.75 5.09 12.82
CA TYR A 56 9.20 3.71 12.94
C TYR A 56 10.39 3.60 13.89
N ARG A 57 11.41 4.45 13.73
CA ARG A 57 12.60 4.49 14.57
C ARG A 57 12.27 4.58 16.06
N GLU A 58 11.39 5.52 16.40
CA GLU A 58 11.02 5.82 17.79
C GLU A 58 10.16 4.72 18.40
N GLN A 59 9.23 4.16 17.64
CA GLN A 59 8.26 3.18 18.14
C GLN A 59 8.83 1.75 18.16
N ALA A 60 9.66 1.39 17.17
CA ALA A 60 10.34 0.10 17.12
C ALA A 60 11.59 0.05 18.02
N GLY A 61 12.10 1.22 18.46
CA GLY A 61 13.31 1.29 19.28
C GLY A 61 14.60 0.95 18.53
N VAL A 62 14.59 0.97 17.19
CA VAL A 62 15.75 0.71 16.33
C VAL A 62 16.19 2.01 15.67
N SER A 63 17.47 2.36 15.77
CA SER A 63 18.00 3.64 15.26
C SER A 63 19.22 3.52 14.36
N THR A 64 19.67 2.28 14.08
CA THR A 64 20.78 2.02 13.16
C THR A 64 20.29 1.23 11.95
N ALA A 65 20.65 1.72 10.76
CA ALA A 65 20.41 1.05 9.50
C ALA A 65 21.75 0.70 8.84
N VAL A 66 21.90 -0.57 8.46
CA VAL A 66 23.02 -1.08 7.68
C VAL A 66 22.56 -1.25 6.24
N LEU A 67 23.35 -0.80 5.26
CA LEU A 67 23.03 -0.98 3.86
C LEU A 67 24.25 -1.20 2.97
N GLY A 68 24.05 -1.94 1.88
CA GLY A 68 25.02 -2.10 0.81
C GLY A 68 25.05 -0.86 -0.08
N MET A 69 26.21 -0.24 -0.22
CA MET A 69 26.43 0.94 -1.07
C MET A 69 27.01 0.48 -2.40
N SER A 70 26.14 0.15 -3.34
CA SER A 70 26.52 -0.40 -4.67
C SER A 70 27.09 0.64 -5.62
N GLY A 71 26.93 1.94 -5.31
CA GLY A 71 27.20 3.03 -6.24
C GLY A 71 26.04 3.33 -7.19
N GLY A 72 24.92 2.60 -7.06
CA GLY A 72 23.67 2.92 -7.73
C GLY A 72 22.83 3.96 -6.97
N VAL A 73 21.88 4.57 -7.68
CA VAL A 73 21.00 5.62 -7.16
C VAL A 73 20.13 5.15 -5.99
N ASP A 74 19.61 3.92 -6.03
CA ASP A 74 18.59 3.47 -5.07
C ASP A 74 19.14 3.35 -3.65
N SER A 75 20.33 2.77 -3.52
CA SER A 75 21.06 2.70 -2.24
C SER A 75 21.39 4.09 -1.69
N ALA A 76 21.75 5.04 -2.57
CA ALA A 76 22.09 6.40 -2.15
C ALA A 76 20.87 7.19 -1.67
N VAL A 77 19.72 7.10 -2.36
CA VAL A 77 18.46 7.73 -1.90
C VAL A 77 17.99 7.12 -0.60
N THR A 78 18.04 5.79 -0.48
CA THR A 78 17.69 5.08 0.76
C THR A 78 18.52 5.59 1.93
N ALA A 79 19.84 5.71 1.74
CA ALA A 79 20.75 6.24 2.74
C ALA A 79 20.42 7.69 3.13
N ALA A 80 20.14 8.53 2.13
CA ALA A 80 19.82 9.95 2.33
C ALA A 80 18.52 10.12 3.14
N LEU A 81 17.44 9.41 2.79
CA LEU A 81 16.17 9.50 3.51
C LEU A 81 16.28 8.99 4.96
N LEU A 82 17.02 7.91 5.20
CA LEU A 82 17.29 7.42 6.56
C LEU A 82 18.10 8.43 7.37
N LYS A 83 19.11 9.05 6.76
CA LYS A 83 19.94 10.08 7.38
C LYS A 83 19.10 11.30 7.77
N GLU A 84 18.24 11.78 6.88
CA GLU A 84 17.31 12.89 7.14
C GLU A 84 16.31 12.55 8.26
N ALA A 85 15.85 11.29 8.32
CA ALA A 85 15.04 10.79 9.43
C ALA A 85 15.82 10.60 10.74
N GLY A 86 17.11 10.97 10.78
CA GLY A 86 17.97 10.93 11.96
C GLY A 86 18.39 9.51 12.37
N TRP A 87 18.46 8.58 11.42
CA TRP A 87 19.05 7.26 11.66
C TRP A 87 20.57 7.34 11.65
N ARG A 88 21.23 6.47 12.42
CA ARG A 88 22.63 6.14 12.19
C ARG A 88 22.71 5.22 10.99
N VAL A 89 23.39 5.65 9.93
CA VAL A 89 23.48 4.90 8.69
C VAL A 89 24.92 4.41 8.50
N VAL A 90 25.08 3.09 8.40
CA VAL A 90 26.37 2.44 8.18
C VAL A 90 26.38 1.82 6.78
N GLY A 91 27.05 2.49 5.85
CA GLY A 91 27.20 2.04 4.47
C GLY A 91 28.33 1.02 4.32
N TYR A 92 28.08 -0.06 3.58
CA TYR A 92 29.08 -1.05 3.24
C TYR A 92 29.32 -1.12 1.74
N ASN A 93 30.56 -0.87 1.31
CA ASN A 93 31.01 -1.22 -0.02
C ASN A 93 31.48 -2.69 -0.03
N LEU A 94 30.72 -3.56 -0.70
CA LEU A 94 30.93 -5.01 -0.74
C LEU A 94 31.22 -5.51 -2.16
N PRO A 95 32.39 -5.14 -2.75
CA PRO A 95 32.70 -5.56 -4.11
C PRO A 95 32.93 -7.06 -4.21
N ILE A 96 32.51 -7.64 -5.35
CA ILE A 96 32.79 -9.02 -5.73
C ILE A 96 33.14 -9.06 -7.22
N GLU A 97 34.43 -8.99 -7.53
CA GLU A 97 34.95 -9.08 -8.91
C GLU A 97 34.17 -8.18 -9.90
N GLN A 98 33.88 -6.94 -9.49
CA GLN A 98 33.08 -5.96 -10.22
C GLN A 98 33.92 -4.73 -10.58
N ASP A 99 33.36 -3.82 -11.37
CA ASP A 99 34.03 -2.59 -11.77
C ASP A 99 34.40 -1.72 -10.54
N PRO A 100 35.69 -1.35 -10.35
CA PRO A 100 36.10 -0.47 -9.27
C PRO A 100 35.38 0.88 -9.24
N THR A 101 34.96 1.40 -10.40
CA THR A 101 34.27 2.69 -10.50
C THR A 101 32.89 2.71 -9.82
N GLU A 102 32.20 1.57 -9.76
CA GLU A 102 30.95 1.41 -9.00
C GLU A 102 31.23 1.52 -7.50
N THR A 103 32.29 0.85 -7.05
CA THR A 103 32.73 0.87 -5.65
C THR A 103 33.13 2.28 -5.20
N ASP A 104 33.90 2.97 -6.03
CA ASP A 104 34.32 4.36 -5.78
C ASP A 104 33.13 5.32 -5.66
N ARG A 105 32.12 5.14 -6.52
CA ARG A 105 30.89 5.93 -6.50
C ARG A 105 30.04 5.65 -5.26
N GLY A 106 29.94 4.40 -4.82
CA GLY A 106 29.30 4.08 -3.55
C GLY A 106 30.00 4.75 -2.36
N ALA A 107 31.34 4.77 -2.38
CA ALA A 107 32.12 5.45 -1.35
C ALA A 107 31.99 6.98 -1.41
N GLU A 108 31.90 7.56 -2.61
CA GLU A 108 31.63 8.97 -2.85
C GLU A 108 30.27 9.39 -2.28
N ALA A 109 29.22 8.62 -2.54
CA ALA A 109 27.88 8.87 -1.99
C ALA A 109 27.89 8.88 -0.44
N CYS A 110 28.59 7.93 0.20
CA CYS A 110 28.72 7.94 1.66
C CYS A 110 29.41 9.19 2.18
N ARG A 111 30.50 9.63 1.53
CA ARG A 111 31.23 10.84 1.92
C ARG A 111 30.36 12.09 1.76
N ALA A 112 29.65 12.21 0.64
CA ALA A 112 28.78 13.34 0.35
C ALA A 112 27.63 13.46 1.36
N LEU A 113 27.05 12.33 1.77
CA LEU A 113 25.94 12.26 2.73
C LEU A 113 26.40 12.26 4.21
N GLY A 114 27.71 12.28 4.48
CA GLY A 114 28.26 12.26 5.85
C GLY A 114 27.93 10.96 6.61
N LEU A 115 28.10 9.82 5.95
CA LEU A 115 27.80 8.49 6.48
C LEU A 115 29.06 7.73 6.90
N GLU A 116 28.91 6.78 7.82
CA GLU A 116 29.95 5.79 8.05
C GLU A 116 30.07 4.90 6.82
N ASN A 117 31.31 4.69 6.34
CA ASN A 117 31.59 3.83 5.21
C ASN A 117 32.61 2.77 5.60
N LEU A 118 32.26 1.50 5.39
CA LEU A 118 33.12 0.35 5.56
C LEU A 118 33.28 -0.39 4.23
N HIS A 119 34.52 -0.79 3.93
CA HIS A 119 34.85 -1.52 2.73
C HIS A 119 35.27 -2.95 3.08
N LEU A 120 34.65 -3.93 2.45
CA LEU A 120 34.99 -5.34 2.59
C LEU A 120 34.85 -6.05 1.24
N ASP A 121 36.00 -6.38 0.63
CA ASP A 121 36.03 -7.16 -0.60
C ASP A 121 35.68 -8.63 -0.30
N LEU A 122 34.62 -9.12 -0.93
CA LEU A 122 34.08 -10.47 -0.74
C LEU A 122 34.50 -11.43 -1.88
N SER A 123 35.42 -11.01 -2.76
CA SER A 123 35.84 -11.78 -3.93
C SER A 123 36.45 -13.13 -3.57
N GLN A 124 37.25 -13.21 -2.50
CA GLN A 124 37.83 -14.49 -2.09
C GLN A 124 36.76 -15.46 -1.58
N GLN A 125 35.86 -14.98 -0.72
CA GLN A 125 34.75 -15.77 -0.17
C GLN A 125 33.83 -16.25 -1.29
N TYR A 126 33.60 -15.41 -2.30
CA TYR A 126 32.88 -15.80 -3.51
C TYR A 126 33.57 -16.95 -4.25
N ARG A 127 34.88 -16.84 -4.51
CA ARG A 127 35.65 -17.90 -5.17
C ARG A 127 35.62 -19.21 -4.39
N ASP A 128 35.73 -19.15 -3.07
CA ASP A 128 35.70 -20.33 -2.20
C ASP A 128 34.33 -21.03 -2.26
N VAL A 129 33.23 -20.28 -2.22
CA VAL A 129 31.87 -20.82 -2.36
C VAL A 129 31.67 -21.45 -3.75
N VAL A 130 32.10 -20.76 -4.80
CA VAL A 130 31.98 -21.28 -6.18
C VAL A 130 32.81 -22.56 -6.36
N ALA A 131 34.05 -22.59 -5.85
CA ALA A 131 34.91 -23.77 -5.90
C ALA A 131 34.29 -24.96 -5.13
N GLY A 132 33.73 -24.71 -3.94
CA GLY A 132 33.03 -25.72 -3.16
C GLY A 132 31.82 -26.31 -3.90
N LEU A 133 30.99 -25.46 -4.52
CA LEU A 133 29.83 -25.90 -5.31
C LEU A 133 30.22 -26.60 -6.61
N GLY A 134 31.37 -26.27 -7.18
CA GLY A 134 31.95 -26.96 -8.35
C GLY A 134 32.17 -28.46 -8.15
N SER A 135 32.26 -28.92 -6.89
CA SER A 135 32.32 -30.35 -6.57
C SER A 135 31.00 -31.11 -6.86
N LEU A 136 29.87 -30.41 -6.82
CA LEU A 136 28.53 -30.96 -7.05
C LEU A 136 28.14 -30.94 -8.53
N ASP A 137 28.71 -30.03 -9.30
CA ASP A 137 28.41 -29.81 -10.71
C ASP A 137 29.73 -29.45 -11.41
N LYS A 138 30.38 -30.48 -11.98
CA LYS A 138 31.70 -30.38 -12.61
C LYS A 138 31.70 -29.56 -13.90
N GLU A 139 30.53 -29.21 -14.44
CA GLU A 139 30.37 -28.37 -15.63
C GLU A 139 30.34 -26.88 -15.29
N LEU A 140 30.11 -26.52 -14.01
CA LEU A 140 30.14 -25.14 -13.47
C LEU A 140 31.40 -24.33 -13.82
N PRO A 141 32.62 -24.90 -13.81
CA PRO A 141 33.83 -24.14 -14.09
C PRO A 141 34.04 -23.90 -15.59
N ALA A 142 33.46 -24.74 -16.46
CA ALA A 142 33.86 -24.87 -17.86
C ALA A 142 32.91 -24.22 -18.88
N THR A 143 31.71 -23.82 -18.46
CA THR A 143 30.70 -23.22 -19.33
C THR A 143 30.47 -21.75 -18.95
N ASP A 144 30.00 -20.92 -19.90
CA ASP A 144 29.54 -19.56 -19.61
C ASP A 144 28.16 -19.34 -20.25
N THR A 145 27.15 -19.91 -19.60
CA THR A 145 25.75 -19.86 -20.04
C THR A 145 24.96 -18.84 -19.23
N GLU A 146 23.86 -18.31 -19.77
CA GLU A 146 22.99 -17.38 -19.03
C GLU A 146 22.45 -17.96 -17.69
N PRO A 147 22.03 -19.24 -17.59
CA PRO A 147 21.67 -19.85 -16.31
C PRO A 147 22.83 -19.86 -15.31
N LEU A 148 24.06 -20.08 -15.79
CA LEU A 148 25.24 -20.06 -14.93
C LEU A 148 25.56 -18.65 -14.44
N ARG A 149 25.52 -17.65 -15.32
CA ARG A 149 25.68 -16.23 -14.94
C ARG A 149 24.64 -15.82 -13.91
N THR A 150 23.39 -16.25 -14.08
CA THR A 150 22.30 -16.05 -13.11
C THR A 150 22.60 -16.71 -11.75
N ARG A 151 23.05 -17.98 -11.75
CA ARG A 151 23.45 -18.68 -10.51
C ARG A 151 24.59 -17.95 -9.80
N ARG A 152 25.61 -17.51 -10.54
CA ARG A 152 26.76 -16.76 -10.01
C ARG A 152 26.33 -15.41 -9.44
N GLY A 153 25.48 -14.67 -10.14
CA GLY A 153 24.90 -13.42 -9.66
C GLY A 153 24.13 -13.59 -8.35
N ASN A 154 23.29 -14.63 -8.26
CA ASN A 154 22.55 -14.94 -7.04
C ASN A 154 23.46 -15.26 -5.84
N ILE A 155 24.62 -15.91 -6.05
CA ILE A 155 25.60 -16.15 -4.98
C ILE A 155 26.19 -14.83 -4.51
N ARG A 156 26.54 -13.92 -5.42
CA ARG A 156 27.08 -12.59 -5.07
C ARG A 156 26.09 -11.81 -4.22
N ALA A 157 24.83 -11.72 -4.65
CA ALA A 157 23.76 -11.05 -3.89
C ALA A 157 23.60 -11.64 -2.48
N ARG A 158 23.61 -12.97 -2.35
CA ARG A 158 23.46 -13.66 -1.05
C ARG A 158 24.67 -13.50 -0.13
N LEU A 159 25.88 -13.44 -0.67
CA LEU A 159 27.07 -13.16 0.14
C LEU A 159 27.04 -11.74 0.71
N ARG A 160 26.60 -10.76 -0.09
CA ARG A 160 26.37 -9.40 0.40
C ARG A 160 25.29 -9.38 1.49
N MET A 161 24.17 -10.07 1.26
CA MET A 161 23.09 -10.21 2.25
C MET A 161 23.59 -10.76 3.58
N VAL A 162 24.26 -11.92 3.58
CA VAL A 162 24.79 -12.56 4.80
C VAL A 162 25.71 -11.59 5.56
N THR A 163 26.56 -10.88 4.83
CA THR A 163 27.46 -9.88 5.42
C THR A 163 26.69 -8.73 6.05
N LEU A 164 25.69 -8.17 5.36
CA LEU A 164 24.92 -7.03 5.86
C LEU A 164 24.10 -7.41 7.11
N TYR A 165 23.48 -8.59 7.14
CA TYR A 165 22.71 -9.05 8.32
C TYR A 165 23.60 -9.34 9.53
N ASP A 166 24.78 -9.94 9.32
CA ASP A 166 25.78 -10.12 10.38
C ASP A 166 26.17 -8.76 10.99
N GLN A 167 26.45 -7.78 10.12
CA GLN A 167 26.83 -6.45 10.57
C GLN A 167 25.64 -5.70 11.21
N ALA A 168 24.43 -5.82 10.69
CA ALA A 168 23.24 -5.22 11.31
C ALA A 168 23.08 -5.69 12.75
N HIS A 169 23.24 -6.99 13.01
CA HIS A 169 23.19 -7.54 14.36
C HIS A 169 24.30 -6.99 15.26
N ARG A 170 25.54 -6.88 14.76
CA ARG A 170 26.66 -6.25 15.48
C ARG A 170 26.33 -4.83 15.95
N TRP A 171 25.58 -4.07 15.15
CA TRP A 171 25.22 -2.69 15.46
C TRP A 171 23.88 -2.54 16.19
N GLY A 172 23.20 -3.64 16.52
CA GLY A 172 21.84 -3.60 17.08
C GLY A 172 20.84 -2.90 16.16
N GLY A 173 21.07 -3.00 14.85
CA GLY A 173 20.29 -2.35 13.79
C GLY A 173 19.56 -3.35 12.91
N LEU A 174 19.10 -2.84 11.77
CA LEU A 174 18.44 -3.62 10.71
C LEU A 174 19.12 -3.41 9.36
N VAL A 175 18.80 -4.24 8.38
CA VAL A 175 19.24 -4.05 7.00
C VAL A 175 18.20 -3.22 6.25
N ALA A 176 18.60 -2.11 5.64
CA ALA A 176 17.71 -1.33 4.78
C ALA A 176 17.67 -1.91 3.36
N SER A 177 16.47 -2.15 2.84
CA SER A 177 16.19 -2.54 1.47
C SER A 177 16.26 -1.33 0.54
N THR A 178 16.74 -1.53 -0.67
CA THR A 178 16.94 -0.47 -1.67
C THR A 178 16.13 -0.69 -2.94
N ASP A 179 15.33 -1.73 -3.01
CA ASP A 179 14.46 -1.98 -4.16
C ASP A 179 13.37 -0.91 -4.26
N ASN A 180 12.97 -0.62 -5.50
CA ASN A 180 11.97 0.38 -5.87
C ASN A 180 10.76 -0.26 -6.58
N PHE A 181 9.72 0.51 -6.87
CA PHE A 181 8.46 0.00 -7.41
C PHE A 181 8.67 -0.72 -8.74
N SER A 182 9.48 -0.14 -9.63
CA SER A 182 9.73 -0.65 -10.96
C SER A 182 10.49 -1.98 -10.92
N GLU A 183 11.53 -2.07 -10.09
CA GLU A 183 12.29 -3.31 -9.85
C GLU A 183 11.44 -4.39 -9.19
N LEU A 184 10.62 -4.01 -8.20
CA LEU A 184 9.66 -4.88 -7.51
C LEU A 184 8.63 -5.46 -8.49
N GLY A 185 8.11 -4.63 -9.40
CA GLY A 185 7.24 -5.07 -10.48
C GLY A 185 7.97 -6.05 -11.42
N ALA A 186 9.19 -5.69 -11.82
CA ALA A 186 9.98 -6.45 -12.79
C ALA A 186 10.53 -7.78 -12.25
N GLY A 187 10.42 -8.06 -10.96
CA GLY A 187 11.04 -9.25 -10.38
C GLY A 187 12.57 -9.18 -10.39
N PHE A 188 13.13 -7.97 -10.50
CA PHE A 188 14.55 -7.72 -10.75
C PHE A 188 15.37 -7.69 -9.44
N TRP A 189 15.26 -8.76 -8.64
CA TRP A 189 16.08 -8.97 -7.45
C TRP A 189 16.30 -10.45 -7.18
N THR A 190 17.34 -10.74 -6.39
CA THR A 190 17.60 -12.06 -5.86
C THR A 190 16.75 -12.28 -4.61
N LEU A 191 15.90 -13.32 -4.63
CA LEU A 191 15.16 -13.70 -3.44
C LEU A 191 16.14 -14.13 -2.33
N HIS A 192 15.97 -13.56 -1.15
CA HIS A 192 16.91 -13.66 -0.02
C HIS A 192 18.32 -13.18 -0.37
N GLY A 193 18.44 -12.15 -1.20
CA GLY A 193 19.68 -11.48 -1.54
C GLY A 193 19.57 -9.99 -1.27
N ASP A 194 19.11 -9.23 -2.26
CA ASP A 194 19.21 -7.76 -2.28
C ASP A 194 18.21 -7.03 -1.36
N VAL A 195 17.36 -7.77 -0.64
CA VAL A 195 16.25 -7.24 0.17
C VAL A 195 16.57 -7.21 1.68
N GLY A 196 16.15 -6.12 2.33
CA GLY A 196 16.32 -5.87 3.77
C GLY A 196 15.03 -5.97 4.59
N ASP A 197 15.09 -5.53 5.85
CA ASP A 197 14.00 -5.54 6.82
C ASP A 197 13.04 -4.34 6.66
N LEU A 198 13.56 -3.20 6.18
CA LEU A 198 12.83 -1.95 6.00
C LEU A 198 13.11 -1.40 4.60
N ALA A 199 12.07 -1.05 3.84
CA ALA A 199 12.20 -0.65 2.42
C ALA A 199 11.67 0.78 2.18
N PRO A 200 12.47 1.84 2.46
CA PRO A 200 11.99 3.22 2.43
C PRO A 200 11.56 3.74 1.05
N VAL A 201 12.07 3.13 -0.03
CA VAL A 201 11.89 3.62 -1.41
C VAL A 201 11.14 2.64 -2.31
N GLN A 202 10.63 1.53 -1.77
CA GLN A 202 10.00 0.44 -2.53
C GLN A 202 8.73 0.87 -3.28
N SER A 203 8.07 1.94 -2.84
CA SER A 203 6.90 2.49 -3.55
C SER A 203 7.26 3.50 -4.65
N LEU A 204 8.52 3.86 -4.81
CA LEU A 204 8.95 4.93 -5.71
C LEU A 204 9.30 4.42 -7.11
N LEU A 205 8.97 5.18 -8.14
CA LEU A 205 9.28 4.86 -9.54
C LEU A 205 10.77 5.04 -9.83
N LYS A 206 11.39 4.04 -10.48
CA LYS A 206 12.79 4.10 -10.92
C LYS A 206 13.01 5.15 -12.00
N SER A 207 12.02 5.39 -12.87
CA SER A 207 12.17 6.32 -13.99
C SER A 207 12.12 7.80 -13.59
N TRP A 208 11.47 8.13 -12.47
CA TRP A 208 11.14 9.51 -12.12
C TRP A 208 11.44 9.85 -10.67
N GLU A 209 10.79 9.14 -9.74
CA GLU A 209 10.78 9.55 -8.34
C GLU A 209 12.11 9.27 -7.65
N ILE A 210 12.74 8.12 -7.91
CA ILE A 210 14.07 7.79 -7.38
C ILE A 210 15.13 8.83 -7.79
N PRO A 211 15.38 9.10 -9.10
CA PRO A 211 16.41 10.07 -9.48
C PRO A 211 16.05 11.51 -9.05
N TRP A 212 14.77 11.86 -9.00
CA TRP A 212 14.34 13.17 -8.50
C TRP A 212 14.67 13.33 -7.01
N MET A 213 14.33 12.33 -6.18
CA MET A 213 14.65 12.30 -4.75
C MET A 213 16.16 12.32 -4.53
N ALA A 214 16.94 11.60 -5.34
CA ALA A 214 18.40 11.61 -5.26
C ALA A 214 18.95 13.03 -5.37
N ARG A 215 18.50 13.76 -6.38
CA ARG A 215 18.93 15.14 -6.61
C ARG A 215 18.49 16.08 -5.48
N GLU A 216 17.27 15.92 -4.97
CA GLU A 216 16.73 16.76 -3.87
C GLU A 216 17.46 16.52 -2.54
N TYR A 217 17.81 15.26 -2.23
CA TYR A 217 18.40 14.87 -0.95
C TYR A 217 19.94 14.73 -0.98
N GLY A 218 20.60 15.51 -1.84
CA GLY A 218 22.06 15.69 -1.80
C GLY A 218 22.90 14.51 -2.30
N VAL A 219 22.29 13.56 -3.03
CA VAL A 219 23.05 12.48 -3.68
C VAL A 219 23.88 13.06 -4.83
N PRO A 220 25.18 12.70 -4.97
CA PRO A 220 26.03 13.23 -6.04
C PRO A 220 25.48 12.94 -7.44
N GLU A 221 25.60 13.92 -8.34
CA GLU A 221 25.11 13.84 -9.73
C GLU A 221 25.64 12.62 -10.50
N ARG A 222 26.93 12.29 -10.30
CA ARG A 222 27.56 11.10 -10.87
C ARG A 222 26.88 9.79 -10.47
N THR A 223 26.17 9.79 -9.33
CA THR A 223 25.45 8.62 -8.81
C THR A 223 24.09 8.45 -9.47
N TRP A 224 23.27 9.50 -9.52
CA TRP A 224 21.92 9.38 -10.07
C TRP A 224 21.86 9.51 -11.61
N ARG A 225 22.91 10.03 -12.26
CA ARG A 225 23.08 9.95 -13.73
C ARG A 225 23.78 8.68 -14.22
N ALA A 226 24.27 7.84 -13.32
CA ALA A 226 24.85 6.55 -13.67
C ALA A 226 23.89 5.72 -14.53
N ASN A 227 24.39 5.00 -15.53
CA ASN A 227 23.56 4.00 -16.22
C ASN A 227 23.20 2.88 -15.23
N PRO A 228 21.94 2.41 -15.21
CA PRO A 228 21.59 1.21 -14.45
C PRO A 228 22.38 0.02 -14.98
N THR A 229 22.97 -0.73 -14.06
CA THR A 229 23.78 -1.90 -14.34
C THR A 229 23.22 -3.06 -13.55
N ASP A 230 23.26 -4.26 -14.12
CA ASP A 230 22.77 -5.45 -13.41
C ASP A 230 23.64 -5.85 -12.21
N GLY A 231 24.80 -5.20 -12.02
CA GLY A 231 25.73 -5.37 -10.90
C GLY A 231 26.26 -6.80 -10.70
N LEU A 232 25.89 -7.71 -11.62
CA LEU A 232 26.01 -9.16 -11.51
C LEU A 232 26.56 -9.81 -12.79
N GLY A 233 26.64 -9.07 -13.90
CA GLY A 233 27.24 -9.50 -15.17
C GLY A 233 26.40 -10.52 -15.94
N ILE A 234 25.08 -10.48 -15.79
CA ILE A 234 24.14 -11.44 -16.39
C ILE A 234 23.79 -11.01 -17.83
N GLY A 235 23.82 -9.72 -18.16
CA GLY A 235 23.54 -9.17 -19.49
C GLY A 235 24.07 -7.74 -19.72
N GLU A 236 23.53 -7.04 -20.73
CA GLU A 236 23.92 -5.66 -21.08
C GLU A 236 23.31 -4.58 -20.16
N GLY A 237 22.67 -4.98 -19.05
CA GLY A 237 22.00 -4.12 -18.08
C GLY A 237 20.54 -4.50 -17.80
N ASP A 238 19.93 -3.83 -16.84
CA ASP A 238 18.60 -4.17 -16.28
C ASP A 238 17.50 -4.10 -17.34
N GLU A 239 17.46 -3.00 -18.08
CA GLU A 239 16.44 -2.73 -19.08
C GLU A 239 16.51 -3.70 -20.27
N ALA A 240 17.70 -4.18 -20.62
CA ALA A 240 17.88 -5.21 -21.64
C ALA A 240 17.26 -6.55 -21.19
N GLN A 241 17.41 -6.90 -19.91
CA GLN A 241 16.79 -8.11 -19.34
C GLN A 241 15.28 -7.97 -19.13
N ILE A 242 14.79 -6.75 -18.88
CA ILE A 242 13.37 -6.43 -18.77
C ILE A 242 12.71 -6.41 -20.16
N GLY A 243 13.45 -6.00 -21.20
CA GLY A 243 12.92 -5.76 -22.54
C GLY A 243 12.20 -4.42 -22.68
N ALA A 244 12.41 -3.50 -21.75
CA ALA A 244 11.81 -2.17 -21.70
C ALA A 244 12.73 -1.23 -20.92
N THR A 245 12.71 0.05 -21.25
CA THR A 245 13.27 1.07 -20.35
C THR A 245 12.44 1.17 -19.07
N TYR A 246 13.00 1.71 -17.98
CA TYR A 246 12.22 1.91 -16.75
C TYR A 246 11.03 2.86 -16.94
N LEU A 247 11.17 3.88 -17.82
CA LEU A 247 10.06 4.79 -18.12
C LEU A 247 8.94 4.07 -18.88
N GLU A 248 9.27 3.29 -19.90
CA GLU A 248 8.28 2.46 -20.61
C GLU A 248 7.64 1.42 -19.69
N TRP A 249 8.41 0.82 -18.78
CA TRP A 249 7.90 -0.10 -17.77
C TRP A 249 6.85 0.58 -16.89
N ASP A 250 7.18 1.74 -16.31
CA ASP A 250 6.29 2.48 -15.41
C ASP A 250 5.01 2.92 -16.14
N ILE A 251 5.13 3.46 -17.36
CA ILE A 251 3.98 3.83 -18.21
C ILE A 251 3.08 2.62 -18.49
N ALA A 252 3.67 1.49 -18.89
CA ALA A 252 2.93 0.28 -19.23
C ALA A 252 2.21 -0.30 -18.02
N VAL A 253 2.87 -0.35 -16.84
CA VAL A 253 2.26 -0.85 -15.60
C VAL A 253 1.06 0.01 -15.21
N PHE A 254 1.18 1.33 -15.23
CA PHE A 254 0.06 2.23 -14.93
C PHE A 254 -1.10 2.06 -15.92
N ALA A 255 -0.81 1.97 -17.22
CA ALA A 255 -1.84 1.77 -18.23
C ALA A 255 -2.60 0.44 -18.03
N VAL A 256 -1.88 -0.65 -17.70
CA VAL A 256 -2.48 -1.96 -17.37
C VAL A 256 -3.36 -1.86 -16.12
N VAL A 257 -2.87 -1.21 -15.07
CA VAL A 257 -3.64 -1.03 -13.82
C VAL A 257 -4.92 -0.23 -14.05
N ASP A 258 -4.87 0.84 -14.84
CA ASP A 258 -6.05 1.63 -15.16
C ASP A 258 -7.07 0.84 -15.98
N ALA A 259 -6.62 0.07 -16.97
CA ALA A 259 -7.49 -0.82 -17.73
C ALA A 259 -8.19 -1.85 -16.83
N LEU A 260 -7.46 -2.48 -15.89
CA LEU A 260 -8.02 -3.43 -14.93
C LEU A 260 -8.98 -2.78 -13.92
N ARG A 261 -8.73 -1.53 -13.52
CA ARG A 261 -9.65 -0.77 -12.65
C ARG A 261 -10.94 -0.42 -13.37
N GLN A 262 -10.88 -0.08 -14.65
CA GLN A 262 -12.05 0.23 -15.47
C GLN A 262 -12.85 -1.03 -15.82
N ASN A 263 -12.17 -2.17 -16.00
CA ASN A 263 -12.80 -3.46 -16.27
C ASN A 263 -12.14 -4.58 -15.44
N PRO A 264 -12.66 -4.87 -14.24
CA PRO A 264 -12.10 -5.91 -13.36
C PRO A 264 -12.16 -7.35 -13.90
N SER A 265 -13.01 -7.60 -14.90
CA SER A 265 -13.11 -8.92 -15.56
C SER A 265 -12.15 -9.12 -16.73
N LEU A 266 -11.36 -8.11 -17.07
CA LEU A 266 -10.46 -8.14 -18.21
C LEU A 266 -9.39 -9.24 -18.05
N SER A 267 -9.23 -10.06 -19.09
CA SER A 267 -8.17 -11.06 -19.14
C SER A 267 -6.84 -10.47 -19.62
N ALA A 268 -5.74 -11.18 -19.34
CA ALA A 268 -4.42 -10.78 -19.81
C ALA A 268 -4.28 -10.78 -21.34
N GLU A 269 -5.12 -11.55 -22.05
CA GLU A 269 -5.11 -11.69 -23.51
C GLU A 269 -5.81 -10.51 -24.19
N GLU A 270 -6.78 -9.90 -23.52
CA GLU A 270 -7.54 -8.74 -24.02
C GLU A 270 -6.81 -7.41 -23.77
N LEU A 271 -5.82 -7.38 -22.86
CA LEU A 271 -5.09 -6.17 -22.47
C LEU A 271 -4.49 -5.41 -23.66
N PRO A 272 -3.74 -6.03 -24.60
CA PRO A 272 -3.13 -5.28 -25.70
C PRO A 272 -4.15 -4.50 -26.55
N GLN A 273 -5.31 -5.11 -26.81
CA GLN A 273 -6.39 -4.52 -27.60
C GLN A 273 -7.06 -3.37 -26.83
N VAL A 274 -7.37 -3.57 -25.55
CA VAL A 274 -8.00 -2.53 -24.71
C VAL A 274 -7.08 -1.34 -24.46
N LEU A 275 -5.77 -1.57 -24.39
CA LEU A 275 -4.79 -0.51 -24.24
C LEU A 275 -4.64 0.36 -25.50
N GLY A 276 -5.16 -0.09 -26.65
CA GLY A 276 -5.12 0.63 -27.92
C GLY A 276 -3.70 0.76 -28.48
N ALA A 277 -2.86 -0.26 -28.26
CA ALA A 277 -1.46 -0.28 -28.69
C ALA A 277 -1.25 -0.87 -30.10
N ASP A 278 -2.31 -1.39 -30.75
CA ASP A 278 -2.21 -2.23 -31.95
C ASP A 278 -1.49 -1.56 -33.14
N ASP A 279 -1.63 -0.23 -33.27
CA ASP A 279 -0.98 0.56 -34.33
C ASP A 279 0.49 0.93 -34.02
N ASP A 280 1.01 0.57 -32.85
CA ASP A 280 2.36 0.85 -32.39
C ASP A 280 3.11 -0.45 -32.03
N GLN A 281 3.86 -0.99 -32.99
CA GLN A 281 4.59 -2.25 -32.81
C GLN A 281 5.62 -2.21 -31.68
N VAL A 282 6.16 -1.04 -31.34
CA VAL A 282 7.07 -0.91 -30.20
C VAL A 282 6.26 -1.12 -28.92
N ALA A 283 5.14 -0.43 -28.77
CA ALA A 283 4.24 -0.59 -27.63
C ALA A 283 3.74 -2.03 -27.46
N VAL A 284 3.28 -2.68 -28.54
CA VAL A 284 2.84 -4.09 -28.49
C VAL A 284 3.93 -5.01 -27.95
N ARG A 285 5.17 -4.87 -28.44
CA ARG A 285 6.30 -5.69 -27.98
C ARG A 285 6.65 -5.40 -26.52
N THR A 286 6.75 -4.13 -26.16
CA THR A 286 7.15 -3.71 -24.81
C THR A 286 6.09 -4.08 -23.76
N ILE A 287 4.81 -3.82 -24.02
CA ILE A 287 3.70 -4.25 -23.14
C ILE A 287 3.71 -5.78 -22.99
N GLY A 288 3.92 -6.51 -24.09
CA GLY A 288 4.05 -7.97 -24.06
C GLY A 288 5.20 -8.47 -23.18
N ALA A 289 6.34 -7.77 -23.19
CA ALA A 289 7.48 -8.05 -22.32
C ALA A 289 7.15 -7.77 -20.84
N VAL A 290 6.53 -6.62 -20.55
CA VAL A 290 6.09 -6.22 -19.20
C VAL A 290 5.12 -7.24 -18.61
N LEU A 291 4.06 -7.60 -19.32
CA LEU A 291 3.06 -8.59 -18.87
C LEU A 291 3.67 -9.96 -18.64
N ARG A 292 4.55 -10.41 -19.54
CA ARG A 292 5.28 -11.67 -19.37
C ARG A 292 6.13 -11.64 -18.11
N ARG A 293 6.85 -10.54 -17.85
CA ARG A 293 7.69 -10.39 -16.67
C ARG A 293 6.86 -10.40 -15.39
N LEU A 294 5.80 -9.59 -15.31
CA LEU A 294 4.87 -9.56 -14.18
C LEU A 294 4.31 -10.96 -13.86
N ARG A 295 3.93 -11.72 -14.89
CA ARG A 295 3.42 -13.10 -14.77
C ARG A 295 4.48 -14.09 -14.29
N MET A 296 5.73 -13.96 -14.72
CA MET A 296 6.78 -14.91 -14.35
C MET A 296 7.38 -14.64 -12.97
N THR A 297 7.15 -13.45 -12.39
CA THR A 297 7.84 -13.01 -11.16
C THR A 297 6.91 -12.71 -9.99
N TRP A 298 5.58 -12.88 -10.14
CA TRP A 298 4.61 -12.53 -9.10
C TRP A 298 4.88 -13.19 -7.74
N PHE A 299 5.35 -14.43 -7.74
CA PHE A 299 5.62 -15.17 -6.51
C PHE A 299 6.72 -14.51 -5.67
N LYS A 300 7.65 -13.78 -6.30
CA LYS A 300 8.70 -13.05 -5.58
C LYS A 300 8.11 -11.92 -4.72
N ARG A 301 6.99 -11.32 -5.17
CA ARG A 301 6.28 -10.24 -4.44
C ARG A 301 5.41 -10.76 -3.30
N MET A 302 5.14 -12.07 -3.25
CA MET A 302 4.32 -12.72 -2.22
C MET A 302 5.10 -13.82 -1.50
N ASN A 303 6.37 -13.57 -1.16
CA ASN A 303 7.26 -14.56 -0.57
C ASN A 303 7.42 -14.41 0.95
N PRO A 304 7.31 -15.49 1.76
CA PRO A 304 6.91 -16.83 1.34
C PRO A 304 5.42 -16.89 1.00
N VAL A 305 5.05 -17.76 0.05
CA VAL A 305 3.63 -18.01 -0.25
C VAL A 305 3.04 -18.81 0.90
N VAL A 306 2.13 -18.20 1.65
CA VAL A 306 1.44 -18.85 2.76
C VAL A 306 0.08 -19.33 2.28
N LEU A 307 -0.16 -20.64 2.39
CA LEU A 307 -1.46 -21.24 2.09
C LEU A 307 -2.40 -21.11 3.29
N GLU A 308 -3.67 -20.85 3.03
CA GLU A 308 -4.68 -20.72 4.08
C GLU A 308 -4.86 -22.04 4.85
N HIS A 309 -4.96 -21.94 6.18
CA HIS A 309 -5.22 -23.09 7.03
C HIS A 309 -6.73 -23.34 7.13
N PRO A 310 -7.24 -24.54 6.81
CA PRO A 310 -8.67 -24.79 6.56
C PRO A 310 -9.59 -24.73 7.80
N ARG A 311 -9.03 -24.61 9.00
CA ARG A 311 -9.81 -24.66 10.27
C ARG A 311 -9.67 -23.43 11.16
N ALA A 312 -8.74 -22.52 10.90
CA ALA A 312 -8.50 -21.35 11.74
C ALA A 312 -7.55 -20.37 11.08
N ASP A 313 -7.84 -19.07 11.21
CA ASP A 313 -6.95 -17.98 10.82
C ASP A 313 -5.88 -17.72 11.89
N ARG A 314 -4.89 -18.63 11.97
CA ARG A 314 -3.80 -18.52 12.95
C ARG A 314 -2.89 -17.32 12.71
N LEU A 315 -2.73 -16.90 11.45
CA LEU A 315 -1.95 -15.71 11.10
C LEU A 315 -2.68 -14.44 11.54
N GLY A 316 -4.00 -14.37 11.34
CA GLY A 316 -4.84 -13.30 11.85
C GLY A 316 -4.75 -13.15 13.37
N MET A 317 -4.62 -14.25 14.12
CA MET A 317 -4.40 -14.19 15.57
C MET A 317 -3.07 -13.50 15.93
N LEU A 318 -1.98 -13.81 15.23
CA LEU A 318 -0.69 -13.14 15.45
C LEU A 318 -0.74 -11.69 15.01
N ASN A 319 -1.34 -11.40 13.85
CA ASN A 319 -1.55 -10.04 13.37
C ASN A 319 -2.33 -9.20 14.38
N LEU A 320 -3.39 -9.75 14.99
CA LEU A 320 -4.14 -9.06 16.05
C LEU A 320 -3.26 -8.71 17.25
N ILE A 321 -2.40 -9.64 17.68
CA ILE A 321 -1.47 -9.39 18.79
C ILE A 321 -0.48 -8.30 18.40
N ASP A 322 0.13 -8.40 17.22
CA ASP A 322 1.09 -7.42 16.73
C ASP A 322 0.44 -6.05 16.59
N ASP A 323 -0.68 -5.92 15.88
CA ASP A 323 -1.37 -4.65 15.67
C ASP A 323 -1.84 -4.00 16.99
N ARG A 324 -2.17 -4.79 18.01
CA ARG A 324 -2.61 -4.26 19.30
C ARG A 324 -1.46 -3.91 20.22
N LEU A 325 -0.40 -4.70 20.25
CA LEU A 325 0.61 -4.66 21.31
C LEU A 325 2.00 -4.23 20.84
N PHE A 326 2.43 -4.61 19.64
CA PHE A 326 3.86 -4.55 19.26
C PHE A 326 4.16 -3.77 17.98
N ARG A 327 3.30 -3.87 16.96
CA ARG A 327 3.51 -3.24 15.65
C ARG A 327 3.48 -1.72 15.81
N PRO A 328 4.51 -0.99 15.33
CA PRO A 328 4.49 0.46 15.27
C PRO A 328 3.22 0.98 14.61
N ALA A 329 2.60 2.03 15.17
CA ALA A 329 1.39 2.64 14.64
C ALA A 329 1.55 3.08 13.18
N VAL A 330 2.77 3.46 12.78
CA VAL A 330 3.09 3.83 11.39
C VAL A 330 2.99 2.66 10.40
N LEU A 331 3.02 1.41 10.89
CA LEU A 331 2.91 0.18 10.09
C LEU A 331 1.58 -0.55 10.25
N ARG A 332 0.66 -0.03 11.06
CA ARG A 332 -0.66 -0.65 11.21
C ARG A 332 -1.48 -0.29 9.96
N ASP A 333 -2.00 -1.32 9.30
CA ASP A 333 -2.91 -1.11 8.16
C ASP A 333 -4.20 -0.47 8.66
N ASP A 334 -4.43 0.79 8.31
CA ASP A 334 -5.77 1.40 8.32
C ASP A 334 -6.61 0.96 7.10
N HIS A 335 -6.04 0.09 6.24
CA HIS A 335 -6.62 -0.34 4.97
C HIS A 335 -7.33 -1.68 5.07
N ALA A 336 -8.54 -1.67 5.61
CA ALA A 336 -9.60 -2.37 4.89
C ALA A 336 -10.88 -1.53 4.87
N LEU A 337 -11.37 -1.29 3.66
CA LEU A 337 -12.69 -0.69 3.37
C LEU A 337 -13.86 -1.53 3.92
N THR A 338 -13.57 -2.68 4.55
CA THR A 338 -14.50 -3.58 5.24
C THR A 338 -14.04 -3.99 6.64
N SER A 339 -12.85 -3.57 7.12
CA SER A 339 -12.39 -3.86 8.48
C SER A 339 -12.71 -2.66 9.36
N PHE A 340 -13.75 -2.80 10.17
CA PHE A 340 -13.99 -1.87 11.26
C PHE A 340 -12.75 -1.82 12.16
N SER A 341 -12.42 -0.63 12.69
CA SER A 341 -11.39 -0.55 13.74
C SER A 341 -11.66 -1.60 14.80
N GLY A 342 -10.61 -2.20 15.38
CA GLY A 342 -10.79 -3.34 16.28
C GLY A 342 -11.68 -3.04 17.50
N GLU A 343 -11.86 -1.78 17.88
CA GLU A 343 -12.86 -1.36 18.87
C GLU A 343 -14.31 -1.50 18.35
N ILE A 344 -14.59 -0.95 17.16
CA ILE A 344 -15.91 -1.02 16.53
C ILE A 344 -16.29 -2.47 16.22
N ALA A 345 -15.35 -3.27 15.70
CA ALA A 345 -15.56 -4.70 15.47
C ALA A 345 -15.94 -5.44 16.77
N ALA A 346 -15.25 -5.15 17.88
CA ALA A 346 -15.55 -5.76 19.18
C ALA A 346 -16.93 -5.33 19.71
N LEU A 347 -17.34 -4.07 19.50
CA LEU A 347 -18.68 -3.60 19.85
C LEU A 347 -19.76 -4.28 19.00
N GLY A 348 -19.53 -4.46 17.71
CA GLY A 348 -20.42 -5.22 16.81
C GLY A 348 -20.61 -6.66 17.27
N GLN A 349 -19.52 -7.34 17.63
CA GLN A 349 -19.58 -8.70 18.21
C GLN A 349 -20.33 -8.74 19.54
N ARG A 350 -20.08 -7.78 20.44
CA ARG A 350 -20.79 -7.70 21.72
C ARG A 350 -22.30 -7.50 21.53
N LEU A 351 -22.69 -6.64 20.60
CA LEU A 351 -24.10 -6.43 20.28
C LEU A 351 -24.74 -7.72 19.72
N ALA A 352 -24.09 -8.35 18.74
CA ALA A 352 -24.56 -9.61 18.18
C ALA A 352 -24.70 -10.71 19.25
N HIS A 353 -23.74 -10.80 20.17
CA HIS A 353 -23.79 -11.76 21.27
C HIS A 353 -24.94 -11.46 22.25
N ALA A 354 -25.09 -10.21 22.68
CA ALA A 354 -26.17 -9.81 23.60
C ALA A 354 -27.57 -10.04 23.01
N LEU A 355 -27.72 -9.82 21.70
CA LEU A 355 -28.96 -10.12 20.97
C LEU A 355 -29.21 -11.63 20.91
N ALA A 356 -28.18 -12.43 20.62
CA ALA A 356 -28.30 -13.89 20.56
C ALA A 356 -28.66 -14.50 21.93
N GLU A 357 -28.09 -13.98 23.03
CA GLU A 357 -28.43 -14.42 24.39
C GLU A 357 -29.91 -14.15 24.75
N LYS A 358 -30.52 -13.14 24.13
CA LYS A 358 -31.91 -12.74 24.35
C LYS A 358 -32.88 -13.27 23.28
N ASP A 359 -32.39 -14.06 22.31
CA ASP A 359 -33.14 -14.51 21.13
C ASP A 359 -33.83 -13.36 20.37
N MET A 360 -33.12 -12.24 20.25
CA MET A 360 -33.60 -11.02 19.58
C MET A 360 -32.86 -10.77 18.28
N ARG A 361 -33.54 -10.12 17.34
CA ARG A 361 -32.94 -9.62 16.10
C ARG A 361 -32.94 -8.11 16.01
N VAL A 362 -31.99 -7.59 15.25
CA VAL A 362 -31.78 -6.17 14.98
C VAL A 362 -31.99 -5.85 13.51
N VAL A 363 -32.60 -4.71 13.23
CA VAL A 363 -32.66 -4.07 11.93
C VAL A 363 -32.00 -2.70 11.98
N THR A 364 -31.20 -2.35 10.97
CA THR A 364 -30.60 -1.01 10.86
C THR A 364 -31.26 -0.16 9.79
N ALA A 365 -31.31 1.17 9.99
CA ALA A 365 -31.75 2.15 9.01
C ALA A 365 -30.72 3.28 8.90
N GLU A 366 -29.98 3.32 7.81
CA GLU A 366 -28.73 4.08 7.72
C GLU A 366 -28.76 5.14 6.63
N SER A 367 -28.50 6.40 7.02
CA SER A 367 -28.21 7.49 6.09
C SER A 367 -26.69 7.69 6.00
N CYS A 368 -26.09 8.52 6.85
CA CYS A 368 -24.68 8.92 6.69
C CYS A 368 -23.65 7.81 6.90
N THR A 369 -24.02 6.66 7.48
CA THR A 369 -23.16 5.47 7.60
C THR A 369 -23.28 4.51 6.42
N ALA A 370 -24.26 4.71 5.52
CA ALA A 370 -24.40 3.99 4.25
C ALA A 370 -24.36 2.45 4.33
N GLY A 371 -24.84 1.84 5.41
CA GLY A 371 -24.86 0.37 5.59
C GLY A 371 -23.68 -0.18 6.39
N LEU A 372 -22.74 0.67 6.81
CA LEU A 372 -21.57 0.24 7.58
C LEU A 372 -21.92 -0.25 9.00
N LEU A 373 -22.99 0.25 9.64
CA LEU A 373 -23.43 -0.32 10.92
C LEU A 373 -23.96 -1.74 10.72
N GLY A 374 -24.80 -1.97 9.71
CA GLY A 374 -25.31 -3.29 9.36
C GLY A 374 -24.17 -4.26 9.00
N ALA A 375 -23.21 -3.80 8.19
CA ALA A 375 -22.01 -4.57 7.87
C ALA A 375 -21.16 -4.90 9.11
N CYS A 376 -21.08 -3.98 10.08
CA CYS A 376 -20.38 -4.23 11.35
C CYS A 376 -21.02 -5.34 12.17
N VAL A 377 -22.36 -5.37 12.24
CA VAL A 377 -23.08 -6.45 12.92
C VAL A 377 -22.94 -7.76 12.13
N ALA A 378 -23.04 -7.69 10.79
CA ALA A 378 -22.91 -8.85 9.90
C ALA A 378 -21.54 -9.54 9.99
N ALA A 379 -20.48 -8.77 10.27
CA ALA A 379 -19.12 -9.31 10.42
C ALA A 379 -18.93 -10.14 11.70
N ALA A 380 -19.85 -10.09 12.67
CA ALA A 380 -19.77 -10.90 13.87
C ALA A 380 -20.06 -12.39 13.59
N PRO A 381 -19.32 -13.35 14.18
CA PRO A 381 -19.69 -14.76 14.12
C PRO A 381 -21.10 -15.01 14.63
N GLY A 382 -21.92 -15.75 13.87
CA GLY A 382 -23.32 -16.01 14.21
C GLY A 382 -24.28 -14.87 13.91
N SER A 383 -23.83 -13.79 13.25
CA SER A 383 -24.67 -12.63 12.90
C SER A 383 -25.94 -12.99 12.12
N SER A 384 -25.94 -14.09 11.37
CA SER A 384 -27.11 -14.58 10.61
C SER A 384 -28.33 -14.91 11.48
N SER A 385 -28.16 -15.16 12.78
CA SER A 385 -29.30 -15.40 13.69
C SER A 385 -29.86 -14.14 14.33
N VAL A 386 -29.13 -13.01 14.25
CA VAL A 386 -29.48 -11.76 14.95
C VAL A 386 -29.66 -10.56 14.04
N LEU A 387 -29.06 -10.54 12.84
CA LEU A 387 -29.25 -9.43 11.90
C LEU A 387 -30.43 -9.76 10.98
N GLU A 388 -31.55 -9.07 11.17
CA GLU A 388 -32.74 -9.25 10.33
C GLU A 388 -32.58 -8.55 8.98
N GLY A 389 -31.90 -7.40 8.96
CA GLY A 389 -31.64 -6.68 7.72
C GLY A 389 -31.12 -5.27 7.95
N SER A 390 -30.91 -4.55 6.84
CA SER A 390 -30.46 -3.17 6.83
C SER A 390 -31.15 -2.39 5.72
N PHE A 391 -31.63 -1.19 6.04
CA PHE A 391 -32.19 -0.23 5.11
C PHE A 391 -31.22 0.93 4.90
N VAL A 392 -30.55 0.97 3.75
CA VAL A 392 -29.73 2.14 3.37
C VAL A 392 -30.64 3.20 2.74
N THR A 393 -30.94 4.25 3.50
CA THR A 393 -31.90 5.30 3.12
C THR A 393 -31.24 6.67 3.01
N TYR A 394 -30.15 6.74 2.25
CA TYR A 394 -29.33 7.94 2.10
C TYR A 394 -30.13 9.14 1.55
N ARG A 395 -30.95 8.91 0.52
CA ARG A 395 -31.79 9.93 -0.11
C ARG A 395 -33.12 10.14 0.64
N PRO A 396 -33.68 11.37 0.63
CA PRO A 396 -35.01 11.63 1.20
C PRO A 396 -36.11 10.72 0.66
N SER A 397 -36.10 10.42 -0.65
CA SER A 397 -37.05 9.50 -1.27
C SER A 397 -37.01 8.11 -0.65
N MET A 398 -35.81 7.57 -0.42
CA MET A 398 -35.65 6.25 0.21
C MET A 398 -36.16 6.23 1.66
N LYS A 399 -36.04 7.32 2.41
CA LYS A 399 -36.65 7.41 3.76
C LYS A 399 -38.18 7.32 3.69
N ILE A 400 -38.79 7.90 2.66
CA ILE A 400 -40.25 7.86 2.44
C ILE A 400 -40.67 6.47 1.94
N ASP A 401 -40.10 6.01 0.85
CA ASP A 401 -40.54 4.81 0.14
C ASP A 401 -40.22 3.54 0.94
N ALA A 402 -38.98 3.46 1.45
CA ALA A 402 -38.49 2.26 2.13
C ALA A 402 -38.76 2.25 3.63
N LEU A 403 -39.05 3.39 4.28
CA LEU A 403 -39.29 3.44 5.74
C LEU A 403 -40.60 4.16 6.13
N GLY A 404 -41.32 4.78 5.18
CA GLY A 404 -42.61 5.40 5.46
C GLY A 404 -42.49 6.70 6.24
N VAL A 405 -41.30 7.31 6.26
CA VAL A 405 -41.10 8.62 6.88
C VAL A 405 -41.99 9.62 6.15
N SER A 406 -42.76 10.41 6.90
CA SER A 406 -43.69 11.39 6.33
C SER A 406 -42.96 12.41 5.45
N SER A 407 -43.42 12.58 4.21
CA SER A 407 -42.89 13.62 3.32
C SER A 407 -43.08 15.03 3.88
N ALA A 408 -44.15 15.25 4.68
CA ALA A 408 -44.38 16.52 5.36
C ALA A 408 -43.36 16.76 6.48
N LEU A 409 -42.95 15.71 7.20
CA LEU A 409 -41.92 15.81 8.23
C LEU A 409 -40.59 16.25 7.64
N ILE A 410 -40.14 15.59 6.57
CA ILE A 410 -38.87 15.94 5.89
C ILE A 410 -38.90 17.37 5.35
N ARG A 411 -40.01 17.80 4.71
CA ARG A 411 -40.15 19.17 4.20
C ARG A 411 -40.09 20.23 5.29
N ASN A 412 -40.66 19.96 6.46
CA ASN A 412 -40.77 20.93 7.55
C ASN A 412 -39.52 20.97 8.45
N ARG A 413 -38.76 19.87 8.53
CA ARG A 413 -37.71 19.69 9.54
C ARG A 413 -36.33 19.33 8.97
N THR A 414 -36.21 19.11 7.65
CA THR A 414 -35.03 18.52 6.97
C THR A 414 -34.86 17.02 7.25
N VAL A 415 -33.96 16.34 6.54
CA VAL A 415 -33.61 14.93 6.83
C VAL A 415 -32.70 14.76 8.06
N TYR A 416 -32.18 15.85 8.62
CA TYR A 416 -31.22 15.87 9.73
C TYR A 416 -31.91 16.35 11.01
N ASP A 417 -32.92 15.62 11.44
CA ASP A 417 -33.80 15.98 12.55
C ASP A 417 -34.10 14.76 13.44
N PRO A 418 -34.23 14.94 14.77
CA PRO A 418 -34.50 13.82 15.68
C PRO A 418 -35.81 13.10 15.38
N ASP A 419 -36.84 13.81 14.89
CA ASP A 419 -38.12 13.19 14.55
C ASP A 419 -38.00 12.32 13.28
N VAL A 420 -37.10 12.68 12.36
CA VAL A 420 -36.78 11.85 11.20
C VAL A 420 -36.03 10.58 11.63
N ALA A 421 -35.06 10.70 12.55
CA ALA A 421 -34.36 9.53 13.09
C ALA A 421 -35.33 8.55 13.77
N ARG A 422 -36.27 9.07 14.57
CA ARG A 422 -37.34 8.29 15.19
C ARG A 422 -38.22 7.58 14.17
N ALA A 423 -38.74 8.33 13.19
CA ALA A 423 -39.59 7.77 12.13
C ALA A 423 -38.86 6.71 11.30
N MET A 424 -37.54 6.85 11.09
CA MET A 424 -36.72 5.84 10.43
C MET A 424 -36.63 4.54 11.26
N ALA A 425 -36.42 4.62 12.58
CA ALA A 425 -36.36 3.44 13.45
C ALA A 425 -37.71 2.72 13.52
N GLU A 426 -38.80 3.46 13.71
CA GLU A 426 -40.17 2.93 13.70
C GLU A 426 -40.51 2.28 12.36
N GLY A 427 -40.18 2.96 11.26
CA GLY A 427 -40.38 2.46 9.91
C GLY A 427 -39.62 1.17 9.61
N ALA A 428 -38.39 1.06 10.13
CA ALA A 428 -37.56 -0.13 9.97
C ALA A 428 -38.15 -1.32 10.71
N LEU A 429 -38.53 -1.13 11.98
CA LEU A 429 -39.14 -2.17 12.81
C LEU A 429 -40.49 -2.65 12.26
N GLN A 430 -41.30 -1.73 11.71
CA GLN A 430 -42.56 -2.10 11.05
C GLN A 430 -42.37 -3.01 9.82
N ARG A 431 -41.23 -2.90 9.14
CA ARG A 431 -40.94 -3.66 7.90
C ARG A 431 -40.22 -4.96 8.18
N ALA A 432 -39.27 -4.93 9.11
CA ALA A 432 -38.54 -6.08 9.61
C ALA A 432 -39.29 -6.68 10.81
N LYS A 433 -40.41 -7.37 10.55
CA LYS A 433 -41.32 -7.85 11.60
C LYS A 433 -40.72 -8.83 12.60
N ALA A 434 -39.61 -9.48 12.24
CA ALA A 434 -38.88 -10.38 13.12
C ALA A 434 -37.74 -9.69 13.88
N ALA A 435 -37.59 -8.37 13.75
CA ALA A 435 -36.66 -7.59 14.56
C ALA A 435 -37.35 -7.05 15.81
N GLU A 436 -36.65 -7.15 16.94
CA GLU A 436 -37.06 -6.60 18.24
C GLU A 436 -36.27 -5.33 18.59
N LEU A 437 -35.19 -5.04 17.87
CA LEU A 437 -34.40 -3.81 18.00
C LEU A 437 -34.25 -3.13 16.64
N ALA A 438 -34.52 -1.82 16.57
CA ALA A 438 -34.19 -0.98 15.43
C ALA A 438 -33.16 0.08 15.81
N ILE A 439 -32.17 0.29 14.94
CA ILE A 439 -31.17 1.35 15.06
C ILE A 439 -31.23 2.23 13.81
N ALA A 440 -31.54 3.51 13.96
CA ALA A 440 -31.60 4.45 12.85
C ALA A 440 -30.59 5.59 13.00
N ILE A 441 -29.99 5.99 11.88
CA ILE A 441 -28.94 7.01 11.83
C ILE A 441 -29.23 8.02 10.72
N THR A 442 -29.29 9.30 11.06
CA THR A 442 -29.32 10.41 10.10
C THR A 442 -28.45 11.57 10.56
N GLY A 443 -27.75 12.23 9.65
CA GLY A 443 -26.81 13.29 10.01
C GLY A 443 -25.94 13.78 8.84
N VAL A 444 -25.13 14.79 9.12
CA VAL A 444 -24.21 15.42 8.16
C VAL A 444 -22.79 14.95 8.45
N ALA A 445 -22.31 13.95 7.70
CA ALA A 445 -20.92 13.48 7.82
C ALA A 445 -19.90 14.42 7.15
N GLY A 446 -20.34 15.40 6.34
CA GLY A 446 -19.48 16.32 5.61
C GLY A 446 -19.11 15.84 4.19
N PRO A 447 -18.15 16.50 3.52
CA PRO A 447 -17.24 17.51 4.07
C PRO A 447 -17.84 18.91 4.25
N GLU A 448 -19.03 19.17 3.70
CA GLU A 448 -19.69 20.47 3.78
C GLU A 448 -20.97 20.39 4.63
N PRO A 449 -21.38 21.51 5.27
CA PRO A 449 -22.72 21.63 5.88
C PRO A 449 -23.81 21.35 4.84
N ASP A 450 -24.92 20.71 5.24
CA ASP A 450 -26.07 20.49 4.36
C ASP A 450 -27.37 20.95 5.02
N GLN A 451 -28.28 21.53 4.23
CA GLN A 451 -29.59 22.02 4.66
C GLN A 451 -29.55 22.90 5.94
N GLY A 452 -28.51 23.72 6.08
CA GLY A 452 -28.31 24.60 7.24
C GLY A 452 -27.86 23.89 8.52
N LYS A 453 -27.45 22.62 8.45
CA LYS A 453 -26.91 21.85 9.57
C LYS A 453 -25.38 21.70 9.44
N PRO A 454 -24.63 21.84 10.55
CA PRO A 454 -23.18 21.76 10.51
C PRO A 454 -22.69 20.33 10.27
N VAL A 455 -21.49 20.21 9.70
CA VAL A 455 -20.74 18.94 9.64
C VAL A 455 -20.57 18.39 11.06
N GLY A 456 -20.79 17.08 11.21
CA GLY A 456 -20.66 16.39 12.48
C GLY A 456 -21.96 16.21 13.26
N LEU A 457 -23.05 16.90 12.88
CA LEU A 457 -24.35 16.72 13.52
C LEU A 457 -24.98 15.39 13.09
N VAL A 458 -25.22 14.49 14.05
CA VAL A 458 -25.82 13.18 13.82
C VAL A 458 -26.86 12.86 14.88
N TYR A 459 -28.01 12.35 14.45
CA TYR A 459 -29.04 11.78 15.32
C TYR A 459 -29.05 10.27 15.17
N ILE A 460 -29.00 9.59 16.31
CA ILE A 460 -29.04 8.13 16.42
C ILE A 460 -30.26 7.75 17.22
N ALA A 461 -31.16 6.96 16.64
CA ALA A 461 -32.34 6.45 17.31
C ALA A 461 -32.19 4.95 17.61
N THR A 462 -32.54 4.53 18.81
CA THR A 462 -32.66 3.13 19.23
C THR A 462 -34.09 2.86 19.68
N LEU A 463 -34.70 1.80 19.15
CA LEU A 463 -36.09 1.45 19.43
C LEU A 463 -36.21 -0.06 19.69
N LEU A 464 -36.69 -0.42 20.87
CA LEU A 464 -37.15 -1.78 21.17
C LEU A 464 -38.61 -1.97 20.77
N ALA A 465 -38.96 -3.17 20.30
CA ALA A 465 -40.33 -3.53 19.97
C ALA A 465 -41.27 -3.34 21.17
N GLY A 466 -42.39 -2.65 20.92
CA GLY A 466 -43.35 -2.26 21.97
C GLY A 466 -42.93 -1.05 22.82
N GLY A 467 -41.74 -0.50 22.61
CA GLY A 467 -41.24 0.69 23.29
C GLY A 467 -41.42 1.99 22.50
N THR A 468 -40.74 3.03 22.97
CA THR A 468 -40.63 4.34 22.31
C THR A 468 -39.20 4.58 21.87
N ALA A 469 -38.99 5.20 20.72
CA ALA A 469 -37.63 5.40 20.21
C ALA A 469 -36.90 6.46 21.02
N GLU A 470 -35.74 6.09 21.56
CA GLU A 470 -34.80 7.00 22.20
C GLU A 470 -33.89 7.60 21.13
N VAL A 471 -33.81 8.92 21.07
CA VAL A 471 -32.99 9.63 20.06
C VAL A 471 -31.90 10.41 20.76
N THR A 472 -30.65 10.14 20.38
CA THR A 472 -29.46 10.85 20.88
C THR A 472 -28.93 11.77 19.80
N GLU A 473 -28.81 13.05 20.11
CA GLU A 473 -28.09 14.03 19.30
C GLU A 473 -26.58 13.95 19.60
N CYS A 474 -25.77 13.89 18.55
CA CYS A 474 -24.32 13.79 18.62
C CYS A 474 -23.67 14.86 17.75
N HIS A 475 -22.53 15.37 18.21
CA HIS A 475 -21.69 16.32 17.47
C HIS A 475 -20.28 15.74 17.41
N PHE A 476 -19.87 15.31 16.22
CA PHE A 476 -18.56 14.70 15.99
C PHE A 476 -17.64 15.65 15.21
N GLY A 477 -16.38 15.78 15.63
CA GLY A 477 -15.35 16.46 14.85
C GLY A 477 -14.60 15.50 13.94
N GLY A 478 -13.97 16.03 12.88
CA GLY A 478 -13.06 15.29 12.01
C GLY A 478 -13.47 15.26 10.54
N GLN A 479 -12.74 14.47 9.77
CA GLN A 479 -13.03 14.16 8.38
C GLN A 479 -14.26 13.23 8.26
N PRO A 480 -14.93 13.16 7.10
CA PRO A 480 -16.14 12.34 6.96
C PRO A 480 -16.00 10.88 7.40
N LYS A 481 -14.86 10.24 7.13
CA LYS A 481 -14.56 8.88 7.59
C LYS A 481 -14.52 8.76 9.11
N GLU A 482 -13.97 9.74 9.80
CA GLU A 482 -13.85 9.77 11.27
C GLU A 482 -15.22 9.98 11.92
N ILE A 483 -16.06 10.86 11.36
CA ILE A 483 -17.43 11.10 11.80
C ILE A 483 -18.29 9.82 11.64
N VAL A 484 -18.17 9.14 10.51
CA VAL A 484 -18.85 7.85 10.26
C VAL A 484 -18.42 6.80 11.28
N ALA A 485 -17.11 6.64 11.52
CA ALA A 485 -16.61 5.69 12.50
C ALA A 485 -17.10 6.01 13.93
N ALA A 486 -17.05 7.28 14.34
CA ALA A 486 -17.56 7.72 15.64
C ALA A 486 -19.07 7.49 15.80
N THR A 487 -19.82 7.70 14.71
CA THR A 487 -21.27 7.44 14.65
C THR A 487 -21.58 5.97 14.87
N ILE A 488 -20.89 5.06 14.16
CA ILE A 488 -21.08 3.61 14.32
C ILE A 488 -20.74 3.18 15.75
N ARG A 489 -19.61 3.64 16.29
CA ARG A 489 -19.20 3.36 17.68
C ARG A 489 -20.29 3.79 18.67
N LYS A 490 -20.80 5.01 18.54
CA LYS A 490 -21.83 5.55 19.43
C LYS A 490 -23.15 4.79 19.30
N ALA A 491 -23.56 4.44 18.09
CA ALA A 491 -24.77 3.65 17.86
C ALA A 491 -24.69 2.29 18.56
N LEU A 492 -23.58 1.56 18.39
CA LEU A 492 -23.38 0.27 19.06
C LEU A 492 -23.43 0.38 20.59
N HIS A 493 -22.85 1.44 21.17
CA HIS A 493 -22.94 1.69 22.61
C HIS A 493 -24.38 1.94 23.08
N LEU A 494 -25.14 2.77 22.36
CA LEU A 494 -26.54 3.06 22.69
C LEU A 494 -27.39 1.79 22.60
N SER A 495 -27.17 0.97 21.57
CA SER A 495 -27.88 -0.30 21.40
C SER A 495 -27.57 -1.30 22.52
N LEU A 496 -26.31 -1.42 22.93
CA LEU A 496 -25.94 -2.25 24.07
C LEU A 496 -26.56 -1.74 25.38
N ALA A 497 -26.63 -0.43 25.57
CA ALA A 497 -27.28 0.16 26.74
C ALA A 497 -28.80 -0.08 26.74
N ALA A 498 -29.45 -0.05 25.58
CA ALA A 498 -30.88 -0.35 25.46
C ALA A 498 -31.21 -1.82 25.76
N LEU A 499 -30.25 -2.75 25.61
CA LEU A 499 -30.42 -4.17 25.90
C LEU A 499 -30.07 -4.57 27.35
N ALA A 500 -29.40 -3.69 28.09
CA ALA A 500 -29.02 -3.89 29.49
C ALA A 500 -30.23 -3.73 30.40
#